data_AF-A0A3N5F7F1-F1
#
_entry.id   AF-A0A3N5F7F1-F1
#
_cell.length_a   1.000
_cell.length_b   1.000
_cell.length_c   1.000
_cell.angle_alpha   90.00
_cell.angle_beta   90.00
_cell.angle_gamma   90.00
#
_symmetry.space_group_name_H-M   'P 1'
#
loop_
_entity.id
_entity.type
_entity.pdbx_description
1 polymer ?
#
loop_
_entity_poly.entity_id
_entity_poly.type
_entity_poly.pdbx_seq_one_letter_code
_entity_poly.pdbx_strand_id
1 'polypeptide(L)' 'PIEREVREILDRVKDLPEELRTTLVLFHVDGMKYADIARAMECPVGTVRSRLFEARERLKQLVSKADRP' A
#
# COMPACT_ATOMS: atom_id res chain seq x y z
N PRO A 1 17.52 9.10 11.80
CA PRO A 1 16.36 9.30 12.71
C PRO A 1 15.12 8.63 12.14
N ILE A 2 14.28 8.03 13.00
CA ILE A 2 13.05 7.32 12.61
C ILE A 2 12.14 8.19 11.71
N GLU A 3 12.13 9.50 11.95
CA GLU A 3 11.33 10.48 11.19
C GLU A 3 11.66 10.50 9.69
N ARG A 4 12.94 10.23 9.33
CA ARG A 4 13.38 10.19 7.93
C ARG A 4 12.83 8.96 7.22
N GLU A 5 12.92 7.80 7.86
CA GLU A 5 12.42 6.53 7.30
C GLU A 5 10.90 6.57 7.10
N VAL A 6 10.16 7.12 8.07
CA VAL A 6 8.71 7.31 7.95
C VAL A 6 8.36 8.23 6.79
N ARG A 7 9.09 9.34 6.62
CA ARG A 7 8.86 10.27 5.50
C ARG A 7 9.14 9.61 4.15
N GLU A 8 10.22 8.85 4.04
CA GLU A 8 10.55 8.11 2.82
C GLU A 8 9.45 7.09 2.47
N ILE A 9 8.94 6.34 3.46
CA ILE A 9 7.82 5.41 3.24
C ILE A 9 6.57 6.14 2.75
N LEU A 10 6.20 7.25 3.39
CA LEU A 10 5.02 8.04 3.00
C LEU A 10 5.13 8.60 1.59
N ASP A 11 6.31 9.06 1.19
CA ASP A 11 6.54 9.52 -0.17
C ASP A 11 6.44 8.37 -1.18
N ARG A 12 6.94 7.17 -0.86
CA ARG A 12 6.75 5.98 -1.72
C ARG A 12 5.30 5.51 -1.82
N VAL A 13 4.52 5.65 -0.76
CA VAL A 13 3.08 5.35 -0.81
C VAL A 13 2.37 6.29 -1.79
N LYS A 14 2.81 7.55 -1.94
CA LYS A 14 2.26 8.49 -2.92
C LYS A 14 2.54 8.05 -4.36
N ASP A 15 3.68 7.42 -4.62
CA ASP A 15 4.09 6.92 -5.94
C ASP A 15 3.30 5.68 -6.40
N LEU A 16 2.54 5.04 -5.51
CA LEU A 16 1.71 3.90 -5.88
C LEU A 16 0.56 4.34 -6.81
N PRO A 17 0.19 3.49 -7.79
CA PRO A 17 -1.09 3.62 -8.50
C PRO A 17 -2.24 3.82 -7.51
N GLU A 18 -3.17 4.70 -7.87
CA GLU A 18 -4.24 5.14 -6.97
C GLU A 18 -4.99 3.98 -6.34
N GLU A 19 -5.34 2.96 -7.13
CA GLU A 19 -6.05 1.79 -6.64
C GLU A 19 -5.28 1.01 -5.57
N LEU A 20 -3.96 0.88 -5.73
CA LEU A 20 -3.09 0.21 -4.76
C LEU A 20 -2.99 1.02 -3.48
N ARG A 21 -2.76 2.33 -3.61
CA ARG A 21 -2.67 3.27 -2.49
C ARG A 21 -3.97 3.29 -1.67
N THR A 22 -5.11 3.44 -2.34
CA THR A 22 -6.43 3.46 -1.70
C THR A 22 -6.70 2.14 -0.98
N THR A 23 -6.42 1.00 -1.61
CA THR A 23 -6.60 -0.32 -0.95
C THR A 23 -5.75 -0.42 0.33
N LEU A 24 -4.51 0.10 0.29
CA LEU A 24 -3.58 0.08 1.42
C LEU A 24 -4.06 0.96 2.58
N VAL A 25 -4.53 2.18 2.29
CA VAL A 25 -5.06 3.13 3.28
C VAL A 25 -6.31 2.55 3.95
N LEU A 26 -7.30 2.11 3.16
CA LEU A 26 -8.54 1.54 3.72
C LEU A 26 -8.25 0.33 4.63
N PHE A 27 -7.26 -0.48 4.29
CA PHE A 27 -6.89 -1.65 5.09
C PHE A 27 -6.07 -1.31 6.34
N HIS A 28 -4.96 -0.59 6.19
CA HIS A 28 -3.98 -0.38 7.25
C HIS A 28 -4.25 0.85 8.12
N VAL A 29 -4.87 1.89 7.55
CA VAL A 29 -5.18 3.14 8.27
C VAL A 29 -6.60 3.07 8.81
N ASP A 30 -7.57 2.72 7.96
CA ASP A 30 -8.98 2.72 8.35
C ASP A 30 -9.43 1.38 8.97
N GLY A 31 -8.56 0.35 8.93
CA GLY A 31 -8.82 -0.95 9.56
C GLY A 31 -9.97 -1.74 8.92
N MET A 32 -10.35 -1.42 7.68
CA MET A 32 -11.47 -2.06 7.01
C MET A 32 -11.16 -3.52 6.67
N LYS A 33 -12.19 -4.38 6.73
CA LYS A 33 -12.06 -5.78 6.31
C LYS A 33 -12.09 -5.87 4.78
N TYR A 34 -11.51 -6.94 4.23
CA TYR A 34 -11.44 -7.12 2.77
C TYR A 34 -12.79 -7.05 2.05
N ALA A 35 -13.86 -7.57 2.67
CA ALA A 35 -15.21 -7.50 2.09
C ALA A 35 -15.76 -6.07 2.05
N ASP A 36 -15.42 -5.24 3.03
CA ASP A 36 -15.86 -3.83 3.08
C ASP A 36 -15.11 -3.00 2.05
N ILE A 37 -13.79 -3.24 1.91
CA ILE A 37 -12.96 -2.61 0.88
C ILE A 37 -13.45 -3.01 -0.51
N ALA A 38 -13.73 -4.29 -0.73
CA ALA A 38 -14.24 -4.80 -2.01
C ALA A 38 -15.54 -4.10 -2.40
N ARG A 39 -16.46 -3.90 -1.44
CA ARG A 39 -17.70 -3.15 -1.67
C ARG A 39 -17.44 -1.67 -1.95
N ALA A 40 -16.60 -1.02 -1.16
CA ALA A 40 -16.29 0.41 -1.30
C ALA A 40 -15.56 0.73 -2.62
N MET A 41 -14.77 -0.20 -3.13
CA MET A 41 -14.00 -0.05 -4.37
C MET A 41 -14.64 -0.74 -5.57
N GLU A 42 -15.86 -1.26 -5.42
CA GLU A 42 -16.61 -1.96 -6.47
C GLU A 42 -15.79 -3.04 -7.19
N CYS A 43 -15.04 -3.84 -6.44
CA CYS A 43 -14.16 -4.86 -6.99
C CYS A 43 -14.26 -6.21 -6.25
N PRO A 44 -13.80 -7.33 -6.85
CA PRO A 44 -13.77 -8.61 -6.17
C PRO A 44 -12.86 -8.60 -4.92
N VAL A 45 -13.23 -9.38 -3.89
CA VAL A 45 -12.37 -9.59 -2.69
C VAL A 45 -11.00 -10.15 -3.06
N GLY A 46 -10.92 -10.97 -4.11
CA GLY A 46 -9.65 -11.46 -4.66
C GLY A 46 -8.75 -10.32 -5.17
N THR A 47 -9.35 -9.29 -5.77
CA THR A 47 -8.65 -8.08 -6.25
C THR A 47 -8.12 -7.25 -5.08
N VAL A 48 -8.85 -7.15 -3.97
CA VAL A 48 -8.33 -6.49 -2.75
C VAL A 48 -7.05 -7.19 -2.28
N ARG A 49 -7.05 -8.53 -2.24
CA ARG A 49 -5.87 -9.32 -1.84
C ARG A 49 -4.70 -9.11 -2.79
N SER A 50 -4.93 -9.17 -4.11
CA SER A 50 -3.86 -8.99 -5.09
C SER A 50 -3.31 -7.56 -5.07
N ARG A 51 -4.16 -6.54 -4.95
CA ARG A 51 -3.74 -5.14 -4.80
C ARG A 51 -2.89 -4.93 -3.54
N LEU A 52 -3.29 -5.47 -2.39
CA LEU A 52 -2.48 -5.39 -1.17
C LEU A 52 -1.14 -6.11 -1.29
N PHE A 53 -1.10 -7.26 -1.96
CA PHE A 53 0.14 -7.98 -2.24
C PHE A 53 1.06 -7.14 -3.14
N GLU A 54 0.54 -6.68 -4.28
CA GLU A 54 1.29 -5.90 -5.26
C GLU A 54 1.83 -4.60 -4.67
N ALA A 55 1.00 -3.89 -3.90
CA ALA A 55 1.41 -2.64 -3.27
C ALA A 55 2.57 -2.85 -2.28
N ARG A 56 2.52 -3.94 -1.50
CA ARG A 56 3.63 -4.31 -0.59
C ARG A 56 4.90 -4.67 -1.34
N GLU A 57 4.81 -5.42 -2.44
CA GLU A 57 5.98 -5.76 -3.25
C GLU A 57 6.61 -4.52 -3.89
N ARG A 58 5.80 -3.60 -4.41
CA ARG A 58 6.28 -2.31 -4.94
C ARG A 58 7.00 -1.49 -3.86
N LEU A 59 6.42 -1.38 -2.66
CA LEU A 59 7.06 -0.66 -1.55
C LEU A 59 8.38 -1.33 -1.12
N LYS A 60 8.44 -2.66 -1.03
CA LYS A 60 9.68 -3.39 -0.70
C LYS A 60 10.79 -3.15 -1.71
N GLN A 61 10.50 -3.18 -3.01
CA GLN A 61 11.49 -2.93 -4.06
C GLN A 61 12.05 -1.51 -4.03
N LEU A 62 11.27 -0.56 -3.50
CA LEU A 62 11.67 0.84 -3.39
C LEU A 62 12.55 1.08 -2.15
N VAL A 63 12.29 0.38 -1.04
CA VAL A 63 13.12 0.42 0.17
C VAL A 63 14.45 -0.32 -0.05
N SER A 64 14.46 -1.45 -0.78
CA SER A 64 15.70 -2.19 -1.05
C SER A 64 16.68 -1.49 -1.99
N LYS A 65 16.23 -0.50 -2.77
CA LYS A 65 17.12 0.38 -3.56
C LYS A 65 17.70 1.54 -2.75
N ALA A 66 17.04 1.95 -1.66
CA ALA A 66 17.54 3.00 -0.78
C ALA A 66 18.67 2.50 0.15
N ASP A 67 18.79 1.17 0.29
CA ASP A 67 19.72 0.49 1.20
C ASP A 67 20.93 -0.15 0.47
N ARG A 68 21.23 0.29 -0.76
CA ARG A 68 22.41 -0.18 -1.50
C ARG A 68 23.49 0.91 -1.50
N PRO A 69 24.68 0.68 -0.89
CA PRO A 69 25.80 1.61 -0.91
C PRO A 69 26.35 1.82 -2.33
#